data_AF-A0A1I7EIF8-F1
#
_entry.id   AF-A0A1I7EIF8-F1
#
_cell.length_a   1.000
_cell.length_b   1.000
_cell.length_c   1.000
_cell.angle_alpha   90.00
_cell.angle_beta   90.00
_cell.angle_gamma   90.00
#
_symmetry.space_group_name_H-M   'P 1'
#
loop_
_entity.id
_entity.type
_entity.pdbx_description
1 polymer ?
#
loop_
_entity_poly.entity_id
_entity_poly.type
_entity_poly.pdbx_seq_one_letter_code
_entity_poly.pdbx_strand_id
1 'polypeptide(L)'
;MNPQTFVLQARLCARATSLKARMTEAHDQAKGLIERAEGCLAVLDHLRQSTSALANISPGADIGLFIEELRRSENGWHDQLQMLRTLLTELTAQTHSARGEIESFATLALGTQTAPETIIDAECAVEASEAHFREVIAQLEATQVWFEHFDTQINTIMANLRKSR
;
A
#
# COMPACT_ATOMS: atom_id res chain seq x y z
N MET A 1 -33.33 -23.49 -16.93
CA MET A 1 -31.95 -23.42 -16.40
C MET A 1 -31.69 -24.68 -15.59
N ASN A 2 -30.58 -25.38 -15.83
CA ASN A 2 -30.21 -26.58 -15.07
C ASN A 2 -29.89 -26.18 -13.61
N PRO A 3 -30.45 -26.84 -12.59
CA PRO A 3 -30.15 -26.57 -11.18
C PRO A 3 -28.66 -26.53 -10.85
N GLN A 4 -27.83 -27.38 -11.48
CA GLN A 4 -26.39 -27.40 -11.27
C GLN A 4 -25.72 -26.12 -11.80
N THR A 5 -26.11 -25.65 -12.98
CA THR A 5 -25.62 -24.39 -13.56
C THR A 5 -25.98 -23.20 -12.68
N PHE A 6 -27.21 -23.18 -12.14
CA PHE A 6 -27.63 -22.13 -11.22
C PHE A 6 -26.79 -22.06 -9.94
N VAL A 7 -26.47 -23.22 -9.35
CA VAL A 7 -25.62 -23.28 -8.15
C VAL A 7 -24.21 -22.76 -8.44
N LEU A 8 -23.62 -23.13 -9.59
CA LEU A 8 -22.31 -22.63 -10.01
C LEU A 8 -22.32 -21.11 -10.21
N GLN A 9 -23.35 -20.58 -10.88
CA GLN A 9 -23.52 -19.13 -11.06
C GLN A 9 -23.66 -18.38 -9.73
N ALA A 10 -24.50 -18.86 -8.82
CA ALA A 10 -24.68 -18.23 -7.51
C ALA A 10 -23.37 -18.22 -6.70
N ARG A 11 -22.61 -19.32 -6.74
CA ARG A 11 -21.31 -19.43 -6.06
C ARG A 11 -20.28 -18.47 -6.65
N LEU A 12 -20.12 -18.47 -7.98
CA LEU A 12 -19.22 -17.55 -8.68
C LEU A 12 -19.57 -16.09 -8.37
N CYS A 13 -20.85 -15.73 -8.45
CA CYS A 13 -21.33 -14.37 -8.17
C CYS A 13 -20.97 -13.94 -6.75
N ALA A 14 -21.24 -14.80 -5.75
CA ALA A 14 -20.96 -14.51 -4.35
C ALA A 14 -19.45 -14.29 -4.10
N ARG A 15 -18.61 -15.19 -4.64
CA ARG A 15 -17.14 -15.10 -4.49
C ARG A 15 -16.56 -13.87 -5.18
N ALA A 16 -16.92 -13.65 -6.44
CA ALA A 16 -16.45 -12.49 -7.21
C ALA A 16 -16.86 -11.17 -6.53
N THR A 17 -18.10 -11.09 -6.02
CA THR A 17 -18.57 -9.89 -5.31
C THR A 17 -17.80 -9.66 -4.01
N SER A 18 -17.59 -10.71 -3.22
CA SER A 18 -16.83 -10.62 -1.97
C SER A 18 -15.37 -10.22 -2.22
N LEU A 19 -14.72 -10.82 -3.22
CA LEU A 19 -13.36 -10.47 -3.59
C LEU A 19 -13.25 -9.03 -4.09
N LYS A 20 -14.18 -8.58 -4.93
CA LYS A 20 -14.24 -7.19 -5.42
C LYS A 20 -14.30 -6.18 -4.26
N ALA A 21 -15.12 -6.46 -3.24
CA ALA A 21 -15.25 -5.59 -2.07
C ALA A 21 -13.92 -5.48 -1.32
N ARG A 22 -13.30 -6.61 -0.99
CA ARG A 22 -12.00 -6.64 -0.30
C ARG A 22 -10.89 -5.98 -1.11
N MET A 23 -10.86 -6.18 -2.43
CA MET A 23 -9.91 -5.50 -3.32
C MET A 23 -10.12 -3.98 -3.33
N THR A 24 -11.36 -3.51 -3.18
CA THR A 24 -11.65 -2.08 -3.08
C THR A 24 -11.15 -1.50 -1.76
N GLU A 25 -11.36 -2.20 -0.64
CA GLU A 25 -10.82 -1.80 0.66
C GLU A 25 -9.28 -1.73 0.65
N ALA A 26 -8.62 -2.74 0.09
CA ALA A 26 -7.16 -2.77 -0.03
C ALA A 26 -6.63 -1.65 -0.94
N HIS A 27 -7.34 -1.34 -2.03
CA HIS A 27 -7.01 -0.22 -2.91
C HIS A 27 -7.10 1.12 -2.19
N ASP A 28 -8.14 1.34 -1.39
CA ASP A 28 -8.30 2.57 -0.61
C ASP A 28 -7.26 2.66 0.51
N GLN A 29 -6.93 1.54 1.16
CA GLN A 29 -5.82 1.48 2.13
C GLN A 29 -4.48 1.82 1.47
N ALA A 30 -4.19 1.27 0.29
CA ALA A 30 -2.97 1.56 -0.46
C ALA A 30 -2.85 3.04 -0.78
N LYS A 31 -3.95 3.68 -1.21
CA LYS A 31 -4.00 5.13 -1.43
C LYS A 31 -3.67 5.94 -0.18
N GLY A 32 -4.29 5.59 0.96
CA GLY A 32 -3.98 6.27 2.23
C GLY A 32 -2.51 6.15 2.62
N LEU A 33 -1.89 4.99 2.36
CA LEU A 33 -0.46 4.79 2.60
C LEU A 33 0.43 5.57 1.62
N ILE A 34 0.01 5.73 0.36
CA ILE A 34 0.72 6.57 -0.62
C ILE A 34 0.69 8.03 -0.18
N GLU A 35 -0.49 8.56 0.14
CA GLU A 35 -0.66 9.95 0.60
C GLU A 35 0.19 10.21 1.86
N ARG A 36 0.24 9.22 2.76
CA ARG A 36 1.10 9.28 3.94
C ARG A 36 2.58 9.32 3.56
N ALA A 37 3.03 8.46 2.64
CA ALA A 37 4.42 8.45 2.18
C ALA A 37 4.82 9.80 1.57
N GLU A 38 3.95 10.38 0.75
CA GLU A 38 4.15 11.69 0.14
C GLU A 38 4.23 12.81 1.18
N GLY A 39 3.36 12.78 2.18
CA GLY A 39 3.41 13.72 3.31
C GLY A 39 4.72 13.62 4.09
N CYS A 40 5.19 12.41 4.38
CA CYS A 40 6.47 12.19 5.05
C CYS A 40 7.65 12.69 4.22
N LEU A 41 7.66 12.41 2.91
CA LEU A 41 8.69 12.91 1.99
C LEU A 41 8.74 14.44 1.99
N ALA A 42 7.60 15.11 1.90
CA ALA A 42 7.53 16.57 1.92
C ALA A 42 8.07 17.17 3.24
N VAL A 43 7.81 16.52 4.38
CA VAL A 43 8.35 16.93 5.68
C VAL A 43 9.86 16.73 5.73
N LEU A 44 10.38 15.60 5.23
CA LEU A 44 11.83 15.34 5.17
C LEU A 44 12.54 16.35 4.27
N ASP A 45 11.95 16.72 3.13
CA ASP A 45 12.50 17.75 2.24
C ASP A 45 12.57 19.12 2.94
N HIS A 46 11.52 19.49 3.68
CA HIS A 46 11.52 20.73 4.45
C HIS A 46 12.57 20.72 5.59
N LEU A 47 12.71 19.58 6.29
CA LEU A 47 13.74 19.39 7.31
C LEU A 47 15.13 19.54 6.72
N ARG A 48 15.40 18.91 5.57
CA ARG A 48 16.66 19.02 4.83
C ARG A 48 17.00 20.46 4.45
N GLN A 49 16.02 21.22 3.98
CA GLN A 49 16.20 22.64 3.65
C GLN A 49 16.53 23.45 4.91
N SER A 50 15.82 23.19 6.00
CA SER A 50 15.99 23.89 7.29
C SER A 50 17.36 23.58 7.92
N THR A 51 17.80 22.32 7.91
CA THR A 51 19.10 21.89 8.46
C THR A 51 20.26 22.43 7.63
N SER A 52 20.12 22.46 6.29
CA SER A 52 21.09 23.11 5.40
C SER A 52 21.23 24.61 5.69
N ALA A 53 20.10 25.31 5.87
CA ALA A 53 20.13 26.72 6.27
C ALA A 53 20.81 26.93 7.63
N LEU A 54 20.56 26.06 8.61
CA LEU A 54 21.16 26.12 9.95
C LEU A 54 22.68 25.89 9.94
N ALA A 55 23.16 24.94 9.13
CA ALA A 55 24.58 24.64 8.98
C ALA A 55 25.38 25.85 8.45
N ASN A 56 24.75 26.67 7.59
CA ASN A 56 25.38 27.85 7.02
C ASN A 56 25.50 29.03 8.00
N ILE A 57 24.70 29.05 9.08
CA ILE A 57 24.64 30.16 10.04
C ILE A 57 25.29 29.84 11.40
N SER A 58 25.58 28.57 11.72
CA SER A 58 26.17 28.17 13.00
C SER A 58 27.24 27.06 12.83
N PRO A 59 28.52 27.41 12.62
CA PRO A 59 29.59 26.46 12.32
C PRO A 59 30.20 25.75 13.54
N GLY A 60 29.46 25.62 14.65
CA GLY A 60 29.95 24.95 15.87
C GLY A 60 30.14 23.44 15.66
N ALA A 61 31.27 22.89 16.13
CA ALA A 61 31.65 21.48 15.91
C ALA A 61 30.60 20.45 16.37
N ASP A 62 29.93 20.68 17.51
CA ASP A 62 28.89 19.77 18.03
C ASP A 62 27.59 19.82 17.21
N ILE A 63 27.25 20.99 16.67
CA ILE A 63 26.10 21.19 15.77
C ILE A 63 26.37 20.52 14.42
N GLY A 64 27.63 20.57 13.94
CA GLY A 64 28.04 19.93 12.70
C GLY A 64 27.89 18.40 12.70
N LEU A 65 28.34 17.73 13.77
CA LEU A 65 28.19 16.28 13.92
C LEU A 65 26.72 15.86 14.01
N PHE A 66 25.92 16.62 14.75
CA PHE A 66 24.48 16.40 14.86
C PHE A 66 23.75 16.57 13.51
N ILE A 67 24.07 17.61 12.74
CA ILE A 67 23.48 17.85 11.42
C ILE A 67 23.82 16.72 10.44
N GLU A 68 25.04 16.18 10.48
CA GLU A 68 25.42 15.07 9.61
C GLU A 68 24.75 13.74 9.97
N GLU A 69 24.56 13.46 11.27
CA GLU A 69 23.82 12.27 11.70
C GLU A 69 22.34 12.35 11.32
N LEU A 70 21.74 13.54 11.43
CA LEU A 70 20.38 13.81 10.98
C LEU A 70 20.27 13.63 9.45
N ARG A 71 21.19 14.20 8.66
CA ARG A 71 21.22 14.03 7.19
C ARG A 71 21.34 12.58 6.74
N ARG A 72 22.16 11.78 7.43
CA ARG A 72 22.31 10.34 7.11
C ARG A 72 21.00 9.60 7.34
N SER A 73 20.32 9.89 8.45
CA SER A 73 19.02 9.28 8.79
C SER A 73 17.92 9.73 7.83
N GLU A 74 17.88 11.01 7.48
CA GLU A 74 16.96 11.59 6.49
C GLU A 74 17.08 10.92 5.11
N ASN A 75 18.30 10.71 4.61
CA ASN A 75 18.50 10.03 3.32
C ASN A 75 17.99 8.59 3.35
N GLY A 76 18.29 7.85 4.42
CA GLY A 76 17.82 6.47 4.56
C GLY A 76 16.30 6.35 4.60
N TRP A 77 15.63 7.26 5.32
CA TRP A 77 14.16 7.31 5.35
C TRP A 77 13.57 7.75 4.02
N HIS A 78 14.18 8.72 3.35
CA HIS A 78 13.72 9.19 2.05
C HIS A 78 13.74 8.06 1.01
N ASP A 79 14.84 7.30 0.91
CA ASP A 79 14.96 6.18 -0.03
C ASP A 79 13.93 5.08 0.27
N GLN A 80 13.71 4.77 1.55
CA GLN A 80 12.71 3.78 1.98
C GLN A 80 11.28 4.23 1.65
N LEU A 81 10.94 5.50 1.93
CA LEU A 81 9.62 6.06 1.61
C LEU A 81 9.37 6.10 0.10
N GLN A 82 10.39 6.42 -0.70
CA GLN A 82 10.28 6.43 -2.14
C GLN A 82 10.07 5.02 -2.70
N MET A 83 10.78 4.02 -2.17
CA MET A 83 10.58 2.61 -2.53
C MET A 83 9.17 2.13 -2.15
N LEU A 84 8.70 2.43 -0.94
CA LEU A 84 7.35 2.09 -0.49
C LEU A 84 6.27 2.75 -1.36
N ARG A 85 6.43 4.04 -1.70
CA ARG A 85 5.49 4.73 -2.58
C ARG A 85 5.40 4.06 -3.95
N THR A 86 6.55 3.70 -4.56
CA THR A 86 6.58 2.98 -5.84
C THR A 86 5.87 1.63 -5.74
N LEU A 87 6.19 0.84 -4.71
CA LEU A 87 5.55 -0.45 -4.47
C LEU A 87 4.02 -0.30 -4.33
N LEU A 88 3.57 0.62 -3.48
CA LEU A 88 2.13 0.85 -3.26
C LEU A 88 1.43 1.32 -4.54
N THR A 89 2.09 2.14 -5.36
CA THR A 89 1.54 2.61 -6.64
C THR A 89 1.35 1.45 -7.60
N GLU A 90 2.34 0.56 -7.69
CA GLU A 90 2.28 -0.64 -8.52
C GLU A 90 1.18 -1.59 -8.02
N LEU A 91 1.10 -1.85 -6.72
CA LEU A 91 0.04 -2.68 -6.12
C LEU A 91 -1.35 -2.10 -6.35
N THR A 92 -1.49 -0.78 -6.29
CA THR A 92 -2.75 -0.07 -6.58
C THR A 92 -3.17 -0.29 -8.04
N ALA A 93 -2.21 -0.19 -8.99
CA ALA A 93 -2.49 -0.45 -10.40
C ALA A 93 -2.88 -1.91 -10.67
N GLN A 94 -2.13 -2.87 -10.08
CA GLN A 94 -2.42 -4.30 -10.19
C GLN A 94 -3.80 -4.64 -9.61
N THR A 95 -4.12 -4.13 -8.42
CA THR A 95 -5.41 -4.35 -7.75
C THR A 95 -6.56 -3.75 -8.55
N HIS A 96 -6.37 -2.55 -9.13
CA HIS A 96 -7.38 -1.93 -10.00
C HIS A 96 -7.67 -2.76 -11.25
N SER A 97 -6.62 -3.24 -11.92
CA SER A 97 -6.76 -4.11 -13.10
C SER A 97 -7.49 -5.41 -12.75
N ALA A 98 -7.03 -6.11 -11.71
CA ALA A 98 -7.61 -7.37 -11.28
C ALA A 98 -9.08 -7.20 -10.82
N ARG A 99 -9.43 -6.07 -10.19
CA ARG A 99 -10.82 -5.77 -9.82
C ARG A 99 -11.75 -5.69 -11.04
N GLY A 100 -11.28 -5.13 -12.15
CA GLY A 100 -12.05 -5.06 -13.40
C GLY A 100 -12.33 -6.45 -13.98
N GLU A 101 -11.35 -7.36 -13.91
CA GLU A 101 -11.52 -8.76 -14.31
C GLU A 101 -12.53 -9.50 -13.40
N ILE A 102 -12.43 -9.31 -12.08
CA ILE A 102 -13.38 -9.90 -11.13
C ILE A 102 -14.81 -9.38 -11.34
N GLU A 103 -14.98 -8.10 -11.67
CA GLU A 103 -16.28 -7.52 -12.01
C GLU A 103 -16.88 -8.11 -13.29
N SER A 104 -16.02 -8.43 -14.28
CA SER A 104 -16.43 -9.18 -15.48
C SER A 104 -16.96 -10.57 -15.11
N PHE A 105 -16.29 -11.31 -14.22
CA PHE A 105 -16.75 -12.62 -13.77
C PHE A 105 -18.07 -12.56 -12.98
N ALA A 106 -18.26 -11.55 -12.13
CA ALA A 106 -19.54 -11.33 -11.45
C ALA A 106 -20.68 -11.09 -12.46
N THR A 107 -20.41 -10.33 -13.53
CA THR A 107 -21.38 -10.08 -14.60
C THR A 107 -21.67 -11.35 -15.41
N LEU A 108 -20.65 -12.16 -15.70
CA LEU A 108 -20.77 -13.45 -16.39
C LEU A 108 -21.62 -14.45 -15.60
N ALA A 109 -21.54 -14.42 -14.27
CA ALA A 109 -22.37 -15.24 -13.38
C ALA A 109 -23.86 -14.88 -13.42
N LEU A 110 -24.20 -13.62 -13.74
CA LEU A 110 -25.59 -13.14 -13.86
C LEU A 110 -26.21 -13.43 -15.25
N GLY A 111 -25.40 -13.85 -16.22
CA GLY A 111 -25.84 -14.18 -17.57
C GLY A 111 -26.72 -15.43 -17.63
N THR A 112 -27.89 -15.35 -18.28
CA THR A 112 -28.88 -16.46 -18.31
C THR A 112 -28.52 -17.61 -19.27
N GLN A 113 -27.46 -17.49 -20.06
CA GLN A 113 -27.06 -18.46 -21.09
C GLN A 113 -25.57 -18.84 -21.05
N THR A 114 -24.91 -18.71 -19.89
CA THR A 114 -23.49 -19.05 -19.76
C THR A 114 -23.30 -20.57 -19.69
N ALA A 115 -22.35 -21.10 -20.47
CA ALA A 115 -22.01 -22.52 -20.44
C ALA A 115 -21.36 -22.91 -19.09
N PRO A 116 -21.66 -24.09 -18.52
CA PRO A 116 -21.10 -24.55 -17.25
C PRO A 116 -19.57 -24.55 -17.22
N GLU A 117 -18.92 -24.90 -18.32
CA GLU A 117 -17.45 -24.93 -18.44
C GLU A 117 -16.86 -23.51 -18.26
N THR A 118 -17.48 -22.51 -18.88
CA THR A 118 -17.08 -21.10 -18.75
C THR A 118 -17.24 -20.59 -17.31
N ILE A 119 -18.23 -21.08 -16.58
CA ILE A 119 -18.42 -20.73 -15.16
C ILE A 119 -17.30 -21.37 -14.31
N ILE A 120 -16.93 -22.63 -14.58
CA ILE A 120 -15.83 -23.32 -13.89
C ILE A 120 -14.49 -22.61 -14.14
N ASP A 121 -14.22 -22.24 -15.39
CA ASP A 121 -13.00 -21.49 -15.74
C ASP A 121 -12.92 -20.15 -15.01
N ALA A 122 -14.06 -19.44 -14.91
CA ALA A 122 -14.15 -18.20 -14.16
C ALA A 122 -13.96 -18.41 -12.65
N GLU A 123 -14.42 -19.53 -12.07
CA GLU A 123 -14.15 -19.87 -10.67
C GLU A 123 -12.68 -20.13 -10.40
N CYS A 124 -12.00 -20.86 -11.30
CA CYS A 124 -10.55 -21.07 -11.23
C CYS A 124 -9.78 -19.74 -11.32
N ALA A 125 -10.22 -18.83 -12.19
CA ALA A 125 -9.63 -17.49 -12.30
C ALA A 125 -9.82 -16.68 -11.01
N VAL A 126 -11.03 -16.67 -10.43
CA VAL A 126 -11.29 -16.02 -9.14
C VAL A 126 -10.40 -16.61 -8.03
N GLU A 127 -10.21 -17.93 -8.00
CA GLU A 127 -9.31 -18.59 -7.03
C GLU A 127 -7.86 -18.15 -7.16
N ALA A 128 -7.35 -18.07 -8.40
CA ALA A 128 -6.01 -17.56 -8.66
C ALA A 128 -5.87 -16.10 -8.22
N SER A 129 -6.87 -15.26 -8.51
CA SER A 129 -6.89 -13.86 -8.06
C SER A 129 -6.96 -13.75 -6.54
N GLU A 130 -7.71 -14.61 -5.83
CA GLU A 130 -7.73 -14.66 -4.36
C GLU A 130 -6.36 -15.02 -3.78
N ALA A 131 -5.63 -15.93 -4.42
CA ALA A 131 -4.28 -16.30 -4.00
C ALA A 131 -3.30 -15.13 -4.16
N HIS A 132 -3.31 -14.46 -5.31
CA HIS A 132 -2.47 -13.30 -5.54
C HIS A 132 -2.83 -12.13 -4.61
N PHE A 133 -4.13 -11.91 -4.38
CA PHE A 133 -4.61 -10.83 -3.52
C PHE A 133 -4.16 -10.99 -2.05
N ARG A 134 -3.94 -12.21 -1.57
CA ARG A 134 -3.38 -12.44 -0.22
C ARG A 134 -1.97 -11.85 -0.06
N GLU A 135 -1.16 -11.91 -1.11
CA GLU A 135 0.17 -11.28 -1.11
C GLU A 135 0.07 -9.75 -1.03
N VAL A 136 -0.86 -9.16 -1.79
CA VAL A 136 -1.13 -7.71 -1.73
C VAL A 136 -1.49 -7.27 -0.31
N ILE A 137 -2.38 -8.00 0.36
CA ILE A 137 -2.75 -7.71 1.75
C ILE A 137 -1.54 -7.77 2.69
N ALA A 138 -0.71 -8.82 2.58
CA ALA A 138 0.47 -8.96 3.41
C ALA A 138 1.46 -7.80 3.22
N GLN A 139 1.61 -7.30 1.99
CA GLN A 139 2.47 -6.15 1.69
C GLN A 139 1.90 -4.83 2.24
N LEU A 140 0.58 -4.64 2.21
CA LEU A 140 -0.07 -3.50 2.84
C LEU A 140 0.10 -3.51 4.36
N GLU A 141 -0.08 -4.67 5.00
CA GLU A 141 0.14 -4.85 6.44
C GLU A 141 1.60 -4.58 6.82
N ALA A 142 2.56 -5.12 6.06
CA ALA A 142 3.98 -4.87 6.29
C ALA A 142 4.33 -3.38 6.16
N THR A 143 3.73 -2.68 5.18
CA THR A 143 3.92 -1.25 4.98
C THR A 143 3.34 -0.43 6.14
N GLN A 144 2.16 -0.83 6.64
CA GLN A 144 1.54 -0.22 7.82
C GLN A 144 2.47 -0.32 9.04
N VAL A 145 3.00 -1.52 9.33
CA VAL A 145 3.93 -1.76 10.44
C VAL A 145 5.22 -0.96 10.28
N TRP A 146 5.72 -0.84 9.04
CA TRP A 146 6.89 0.00 8.77
C TRP A 146 6.63 1.46 9.17
N PHE A 147 5.46 2.02 8.83
CA PHE A 147 5.10 3.38 9.22
C PHE A 147 4.98 3.57 10.73
N GLU A 148 4.46 2.58 11.47
CA GLU A 148 4.40 2.61 12.93
C GLU A 148 5.81 2.62 13.55
N HIS A 149 6.73 1.84 12.98
CA HIS A 149 8.12 1.84 13.39
C HIS A 149 8.80 3.19 13.10
N PHE A 150 8.57 3.73 11.91
CA PHE A 150 9.06 5.04 11.49
C PHE A 150 8.60 6.16 12.43
N ASP A 151 7.31 6.19 12.79
CA ASP A 151 6.77 7.15 13.77
C ASP A 151 7.49 7.04 15.12
N THR A 152 7.73 5.81 15.58
CA THR A 152 8.42 5.53 16.85
C THR A 152 9.86 6.05 16.83
N GLN A 153 10.58 5.85 15.71
CA GLN A 153 11.93 6.37 15.53
C GLN A 153 11.96 7.90 15.59
N ILE A 154 11.08 8.57 14.84
CA ILE A 154 10.98 10.04 14.85
C ILE A 154 10.66 10.56 16.25
N ASN A 155 9.66 9.99 16.92
CA ASN A 155 9.27 10.42 18.26
C ASN A 155 10.42 10.26 19.27
N THR A 156 11.21 9.19 19.15
CA THR A 156 12.38 8.97 20.00
C THR A 156 13.46 10.03 19.78
N ILE A 157 13.76 10.35 18.52
CA ILE A 157 14.73 11.42 18.18
C ILE A 157 14.25 12.77 18.71
N MET A 158 12.97 13.11 18.51
CA MET A 158 12.37 14.35 19.01
C MET A 158 12.37 14.44 20.54
N ALA A 159 12.13 13.33 21.25
CA ALA A 159 12.17 13.29 22.70
C ALA A 159 13.59 13.50 23.25
N ASN A 160 14.60 12.90 22.61
CA ASN A 160 16.00 13.08 22.98
C ASN A 160 16.46 14.52 22.74
N LEU A 161 16.02 15.15 21.64
CA LEU A 161 16.33 16.56 21.35
C LEU A 161 15.78 17.53 22.40
N ARG A 162 14.61 17.25 22.97
CA ARG A 162 14.03 18.08 24.04
C ARG A 162 14.77 17.95 25.37
N LYS A 163 15.43 16.81 25.62
CA LYS A 163 16.18 16.55 26.86
C LYS A 163 17.61 17.10 26.84
N SER A 164 18.19 17.30 25.66
CA SER A 164 19.50 17.92 25.47
C SER A 164 19.48 19.45 25.41
N ARG A 165 18.30 20.06 25.59
CA ARG A 165 18.10 21.50 25.82
C ARG A 165 17.97 21.78 27.31
#